data_AF-A0A842N8W4-F1
#
_entry.id   AF-A0A842N8W4-F1
#
_cell.length_a   1.000
_cell.length_b   1.000
_cell.length_c   1.000
_cell.angle_alpha   90.00
_cell.angle_beta   90.00
_cell.angle_gamma   90.00
#
_symmetry.space_group_name_H-M   'P 1'
#
loop_
_entity.id
_entity.type
_entity.pdbx_description
1 polymer ?
#
loop_
_entity_poly.entity_id
_entity_poly.type
_entity_poly.pdbx_seq_one_letter_code
_entity_poly.pdbx_strand_id
1 'polypeptide(L)'
;MSNKTGALISAAITLLIFTVIPLMAPSYLPPSTLETIAQTGIDVSSFVNQLAIMGVAVAGLTLVKGFVAPSSPIYLLAALASSGVTFAFTVVTLSLGRFEELGNLGLTTMNVEVQGSVNAIVLDFRFFVQLTALTVALRMVEAVFAFIEARKELTRTETPPTPT
;
A
#
# COMPACT_ATOMS: atom_id res chain seq x y z
N MET A 1 10.30 23.15 7.45
CA MET A 1 10.85 21.86 7.95
C MET A 1 11.78 21.29 6.88
N SER A 2 12.92 20.69 7.25
CA SER A 2 13.77 20.02 6.25
C SER A 2 13.03 18.82 5.64
N ASN A 3 13.28 18.51 4.36
CA ASN A 3 12.69 17.36 3.67
C ASN A 3 12.88 16.04 4.44
N LYS A 4 13.99 15.92 5.19
CA LYS A 4 14.33 14.76 6.00
C LYS A 4 13.44 14.64 7.25
N THR A 5 13.19 15.76 7.94
CA THR A 5 12.31 15.78 9.12
C THR A 5 10.87 15.46 8.72
N GLY A 6 10.40 15.99 7.59
CA GLY A 6 9.09 15.68 7.03
C GLY A 6 8.94 14.20 6.69
N ALA A 7 9.95 13.62 6.05
CA ALA A 7 9.95 12.19 5.70
C ALA A 7 9.98 11.28 6.93
N LEU A 8 10.74 11.64 7.97
CA LEU A 8 10.78 10.88 9.22
C LEU A 8 9.41 10.88 9.92
N ILE A 9 8.78 12.05 10.04
CA ILE A 9 7.43 12.19 10.63
C ILE A 9 6.42 11.41 9.77
N SER A 10 6.47 11.56 8.45
CA SER A 10 5.58 10.83 7.55
C SER A 10 5.76 9.32 7.67
N ALA A 11 6.99 8.82 7.74
CA ALA A 11 7.25 7.41 7.90
C ALA A 11 6.77 6.89 9.26
N ALA A 12 6.97 7.65 10.34
CA ALA A 12 6.48 7.30 11.67
C ALA A 12 4.93 7.24 11.70
N ILE A 13 4.26 8.22 11.09
CA ILE A 13 2.80 8.23 10.97
C ILE A 13 2.31 7.05 10.13
N THR A 14 2.94 6.79 8.97
CA THR A 14 2.62 5.63 8.13
C THR A 14 2.76 4.32 8.91
N LEU A 15 3.84 4.15 9.66
CA LEU A 15 4.08 2.94 10.46
C LEU A 15 3.03 2.81 11.57
N LEU A 16 2.66 3.93 12.22
CA LEU A 16 1.61 3.91 13.24
C LEU A 16 0.26 3.48 12.65
N ILE A 17 -0.13 4.08 11.52
CA ILE A 17 -1.44 3.85 10.87
C ILE A 17 -1.53 2.46 10.24
N PHE A 18 -0.49 2.01 9.54
CA PHE A 18 -0.55 0.79 8.72
C PHE A 18 0.09 -0.43 9.38
N THR A 19 0.79 -0.26 10.50
CA THR A 19 1.44 -1.37 11.21
C THR A 19 0.96 -1.47 12.65
N VAL A 20 1.15 -0.42 13.46
CA VAL A 20 0.84 -0.48 14.90
C VAL A 20 -0.64 -0.62 15.16
N ILE A 21 -1.47 0.26 14.59
CA ILE A 21 -2.93 0.22 14.80
C ILE A 21 -3.51 -1.12 14.34
N PRO A 22 -3.22 -1.63 13.13
CA PRO A 22 -3.73 -2.93 12.70
C PRO A 22 -3.30 -4.07 13.63
N LEU A 23 -2.03 -4.11 14.05
CA LEU A 23 -1.54 -5.15 14.97
C LEU A 23 -2.24 -5.12 16.33
N MET A 24 -2.61 -3.93 16.81
CA MET A 24 -3.31 -3.78 18.07
C MET A 24 -4.83 -3.98 17.95
N ALA A 25 -5.42 -3.75 16.78
CA ALA A 25 -6.87 -3.77 16.59
C ALA A 25 -7.54 -5.07 17.08
N PRO A 26 -7.02 -6.28 16.81
CA PRO A 26 -7.61 -7.53 17.31
C PRO A 26 -7.68 -7.61 18.84
N SER A 27 -6.73 -6.99 19.55
CA SER A 27 -6.69 -7.02 21.03
C SER A 27 -7.83 -6.23 21.69
N TYR A 28 -8.49 -5.35 20.94
CA TYR A 28 -9.66 -4.59 21.39
C TYR A 28 -10.99 -5.25 21.00
N LEU A 29 -10.96 -6.36 20.26
CA LEU A 29 -12.17 -7.10 19.89
C LEU A 29 -12.51 -8.16 20.95
N PRO A 30 -13.80 -8.33 21.30
CA PRO A 30 -14.23 -9.45 22.13
C PRO A 30 -13.87 -10.80 21.49
N PRO A 31 -13.50 -11.83 22.27
CA PRO A 31 -13.16 -13.16 21.73
C PRO A 31 -14.28 -13.74 20.84
N SER A 32 -15.54 -13.52 21.19
CA SER A 32 -16.70 -13.96 20.40
C SER A 32 -16.76 -13.35 19.00
N THR A 33 -16.27 -12.12 18.82
CA THR A 33 -16.20 -11.47 17.51
C THR A 33 -15.11 -12.10 16.65
N LEU A 34 -13.96 -12.43 17.24
CA LEU A 34 -12.87 -13.11 16.54
C LEU A 34 -13.28 -14.52 16.10
N GLU A 35 -14.00 -15.26 16.95
CA GLU A 35 -14.56 -16.57 16.60
C GLU A 35 -15.56 -16.48 15.43
N THR A 36 -16.43 -15.47 15.44
CA THR A 36 -17.39 -15.26 14.35
C THR A 36 -16.69 -14.95 13.02
N ILE A 37 -15.62 -14.15 13.04
CA ILE A 37 -14.83 -13.86 11.83
C ILE A 37 -14.06 -15.10 11.36
N ALA A 38 -13.53 -15.90 12.29
CA ALA A 38 -12.86 -17.16 11.94
C ALA A 38 -13.83 -18.13 11.25
N GLN A 39 -15.10 -18.16 11.66
CA GLN A 39 -16.14 -18.98 11.01
C GLN A 39 -16.42 -18.57 9.56
N THR A 40 -16.15 -17.32 9.16
CA THR A 40 -16.26 -16.91 7.75
C THR A 40 -15.05 -17.34 6.90
N GLY A 41 -14.08 -18.04 7.50
CA GLY A 41 -12.85 -18.50 6.84
C GLY A 41 -11.76 -17.42 6.75
N ILE A 42 -11.88 -16.32 7.50
CA ILE A 42 -10.88 -15.25 7.53
C ILE A 42 -9.92 -15.49 8.70
N ASP A 43 -8.64 -15.65 8.40
CA ASP A 43 -7.58 -15.63 9.41
C ASP A 43 -7.19 -14.17 9.70
N VAL A 44 -7.78 -13.61 10.76
CA VAL A 44 -7.53 -12.23 11.21
C VAL A 44 -6.06 -12.00 11.54
N SER A 45 -5.38 -12.99 12.12
CA SER A 45 -3.97 -12.86 12.52
C SER A 45 -3.07 -12.76 11.28
N SER A 46 -3.29 -13.65 10.31
CA SER A 46 -2.58 -13.63 9.04
C SER A 46 -2.86 -12.34 8.27
N PHE A 47 -4.13 -11.92 8.17
CA PHE A 47 -4.50 -10.68 7.49
C PHE A 47 -3.83 -9.46 8.11
N VAL A 48 -3.89 -9.31 9.43
CA VAL A 48 -3.28 -8.18 10.14
C VAL A 48 -1.76 -8.17 9.99
N ASN A 49 -1.10 -9.33 10.06
CA ASN A 49 0.35 -9.43 9.84
C ASN A 49 0.74 -9.01 8.42
N GLN A 50 -0.06 -9.36 7.41
CA GLN A 50 0.18 -8.94 6.03
C GLN A 50 0.06 -7.41 5.88
N LEU A 51 -0.99 -6.82 6.47
CA LEU A 51 -1.14 -5.35 6.50
C LEU A 51 0.07 -4.69 7.18
N ALA A 52 0.52 -5.25 8.30
CA ALA A 52 1.66 -4.75 9.04
C ALA A 52 2.96 -4.76 8.22
N ILE A 53 3.24 -5.86 7.51
CA ILE A 53 4.40 -5.99 6.61
C ILE A 53 4.36 -4.93 5.51
N MET A 54 3.19 -4.72 4.90
CA MET A 54 3.02 -3.68 3.88
C MET A 54 3.21 -2.29 4.46
N GLY A 55 2.69 -2.01 5.67
CA GLY A 55 2.91 -0.75 6.38
C GLY A 55 4.40 -0.46 6.63
N VAL A 56 5.17 -1.47 7.03
CA VAL A 56 6.63 -1.36 7.20
C VAL A 56 7.31 -1.08 5.85
N ALA A 57 6.90 -1.75 4.78
CA ALA A 57 7.43 -1.51 3.44
C ALA A 57 7.17 -0.07 2.96
N VAL A 58 5.95 0.45 3.13
CA VAL A 58 5.61 1.84 2.76
C VAL A 58 6.39 2.83 3.61
N ALA A 59 6.53 2.60 4.91
CA ALA A 59 7.31 3.46 5.80
C ALA A 59 8.80 3.50 5.37
N GLY A 60 9.38 2.35 5.05
CA GLY A 60 10.75 2.25 4.54
C GLY A 60 10.95 3.01 3.23
N LEU A 61 10.04 2.82 2.26
CA LEU A 61 10.08 3.55 0.99
C LEU A 61 9.91 5.06 1.17
N THR A 62 9.06 5.48 2.12
CA THR A 62 8.88 6.90 2.47
C THR A 62 10.16 7.52 3.00
N LEU A 63 10.89 6.80 3.87
CA LEU A 63 12.21 7.23 4.33
C LEU A 63 13.17 7.36 3.16
N VAL A 64 13.33 6.31 2.35
CA VAL A 64 14.26 6.32 1.19
C VAL A 64 14.01 7.54 0.31
N LYS A 65 12.74 7.81 -0.05
CA LYS A 65 12.37 8.99 -0.85
C LYS A 65 12.72 10.32 -0.18
N GLY A 66 12.67 10.40 1.15
CA GLY A 66 13.01 11.60 1.90
C GLY A 66 14.50 11.89 2.06
N PHE A 67 15.34 10.85 1.98
CA PHE A 67 16.79 10.96 2.13
C PHE A 67 17.54 11.05 0.79
N VAL A 68 16.87 10.73 -0.32
CA VAL A 68 17.46 10.69 -1.65
C VAL A 68 16.95 11.85 -2.50
N ALA A 69 17.81 12.45 -3.32
CA ALA A 69 17.43 13.53 -4.23
C ALA A 69 16.43 13.03 -5.31
N PRO A 70 15.41 13.82 -5.70
CA PRO A 70 14.41 13.43 -6.68
C PRO A 70 14.97 13.01 -8.05
N SER A 71 16.15 13.51 -8.42
CA SER A 71 16.87 13.20 -9.66
C SER A 71 17.67 11.91 -9.64
N SER A 72 17.75 11.24 -8.49
CA SER A 72 18.47 9.98 -8.33
C SER A 72 17.61 8.81 -8.82
N PRO A 73 18.19 7.83 -9.54
CA PRO A 73 17.49 6.61 -9.93
C PRO A 73 16.85 5.87 -8.75
N ILE A 74 17.48 5.96 -7.57
CA ILE A 74 16.96 5.33 -6.34
C ILE A 74 15.63 5.96 -5.92
N TYR A 75 15.46 7.28 -6.10
CA TYR A 75 14.20 7.95 -5.81
C TYR A 75 13.08 7.46 -6.73
N LEU A 76 13.37 7.32 -8.03
CA LEU A 76 12.41 6.79 -9.00
C LEU A 76 12.00 5.36 -8.65
N LEU A 77 12.96 4.47 -8.37
CA LEU A 77 12.68 3.10 -7.96
C LEU A 77 11.81 3.05 -6.69
N ALA A 78 12.13 3.87 -5.69
CA ALA A 78 11.34 3.95 -4.47
C ALA A 78 9.91 4.48 -4.72
N ALA A 79 9.75 5.44 -5.64
CA ALA A 79 8.43 5.96 -6.03
C ALA A 79 7.59 4.90 -6.76
N LEU A 80 8.18 4.18 -7.73
CA LEU A 80 7.50 3.10 -8.45
C LEU A 80 7.13 1.95 -7.50
N ALA A 81 8.06 1.55 -6.62
CA ALA A 81 7.81 0.54 -5.61
C ALA A 81 6.67 0.96 -4.66
N SER A 82 6.62 2.23 -4.24
CA SER A 82 5.54 2.75 -3.38
C SER A 82 4.16 2.61 -4.04
N SER A 83 4.08 2.90 -5.34
CA SER A 83 2.86 2.71 -6.12
C SER A 83 2.48 1.24 -6.23
N GLY A 84 3.46 0.35 -6.43
CA GLY A 84 3.24 -1.11 -6.42
C GLY A 84 2.74 -1.64 -5.08
N VAL A 85 3.33 -1.20 -3.96
CA VAL A 85 2.86 -1.56 -2.61
C VAL A 85 1.44 -1.05 -2.36
N THR A 86 1.09 0.14 -2.85
CA THR A 86 -0.28 0.67 -2.76
C THR A 86 -1.29 -0.23 -3.49
N PHE A 87 -0.92 -0.71 -4.68
CA PHE A 87 -1.76 -1.66 -5.43
C PHE A 87 -1.92 -2.97 -4.65
N ALA A 88 -0.81 -3.56 -4.21
CA ALA A 88 -0.82 -4.80 -3.43
C ALA A 88 -1.65 -4.67 -2.16
N PHE A 89 -1.50 -3.56 -1.43
CA PHE A 89 -2.28 -3.25 -0.24
C PHE A 89 -3.78 -3.25 -0.52
N THR A 90 -4.20 -2.58 -1.59
CA THR A 90 -5.61 -2.53 -1.96
C THR A 90 -6.15 -3.92 -2.30
N VAL A 91 -5.41 -4.67 -3.11
CA VAL A 91 -5.78 -6.02 -3.53
C VAL A 91 -5.90 -6.97 -2.34
N VAL A 92 -4.93 -6.97 -1.42
CA VAL A 92 -4.96 -7.79 -0.19
C VAL A 92 -6.09 -7.37 0.76
N THR A 93 -6.36 -6.07 0.86
CA THR A 93 -7.44 -5.56 1.71
C THR A 93 -8.80 -5.99 1.19
N LEU A 94 -9.02 -5.89 -0.12
CA LEU A 94 -10.28 -6.31 -0.76
C LEU A 94 -10.47 -7.82 -0.72
N SER A 95 -9.38 -8.60 -0.76
CA SER A 95 -9.42 -10.06 -0.59
C SER A 95 -9.50 -10.52 0.87
N LEU A 96 -9.54 -9.59 1.83
CA LEU A 96 -9.58 -9.89 3.27
C LEU A 96 -8.43 -10.82 3.71
N GLY A 97 -7.24 -10.66 3.10
CA GLY A 97 -6.05 -11.44 3.44
C GLY A 97 -5.99 -12.84 2.82
N ARG A 98 -6.93 -13.19 1.94
CA ARG A 98 -7.02 -14.51 1.31
C ARG A 98 -6.19 -14.55 0.04
N PHE A 99 -4.92 -14.92 0.19
CA PHE A 99 -3.94 -14.97 -0.89
C PHE A 99 -4.34 -15.90 -2.04
N GLU A 100 -5.04 -16.98 -1.75
CA GLU A 100 -5.53 -17.95 -2.74
C GLU A 100 -6.56 -17.32 -3.70
N GLU A 101 -7.31 -16.32 -3.24
CA GLU A 101 -8.32 -15.62 -4.04
C GLU A 101 -7.74 -14.41 -4.79
N LEU A 102 -6.44 -14.10 -4.62
CA LEU A 102 -5.80 -12.99 -5.33
C LEU A 102 -5.78 -13.16 -6.85
N GLY A 103 -5.74 -14.41 -7.32
CA GLY A 103 -5.87 -14.72 -8.75
C GLY A 103 -7.19 -14.25 -9.35
N ASN A 104 -8.22 -14.06 -8.51
CA ASN A 104 -9.54 -13.59 -8.95
C ASN A 104 -9.66 -12.06 -8.99
N LEU A 105 -8.61 -11.33 -8.57
CA LEU A 105 -8.44 -9.87 -8.69
C LEU A 105 -9.70 -9.07 -8.34
N GLY A 106 -10.25 -9.33 -7.15
CA GLY A 106 -11.39 -8.59 -6.62
C GLY A 106 -12.69 -9.39 -6.50
N LEU A 107 -12.70 -10.71 -6.72
CA LEU A 107 -13.78 -11.55 -6.17
C LEU A 107 -13.34 -12.13 -4.84
N THR A 108 -14.22 -12.02 -3.83
CA THR A 108 -13.97 -12.59 -2.51
C THR A 108 -15.19 -13.37 -2.05
N THR A 109 -15.02 -14.65 -1.76
CA THR A 109 -16.15 -15.55 -1.47
C THR A 109 -16.13 -16.00 -0.02
N MET A 110 -17.04 -15.50 0.82
CA MET A 110 -17.16 -15.93 2.21
C MET A 110 -18.23 -17.01 2.33
N ASN A 111 -17.91 -18.11 3.01
CA ASN A 111 -18.90 -19.14 3.33
C ASN A 111 -19.41 -18.90 4.74
N VAL A 112 -20.73 -18.81 4.89
CA VAL A 112 -21.39 -18.65 6.19
C VAL A 112 -22.37 -19.79 6.36
N GLU A 113 -22.15 -20.61 7.39
CA GLU A 113 -23.11 -21.65 7.75
C GLU A 113 -24.22 -21.05 8.62
N VAL A 114 -25.46 -21.12 8.13
CA VAL A 114 -26.64 -20.67 8.88
C VAL A 114 -27.65 -21.82 8.89
N GLN A 115 -27.97 -22.31 10.10
CA GLN A 115 -28.98 -23.37 10.31
C GLN A 115 -28.73 -24.65 9.49
N GLY A 116 -27.47 -25.08 9.36
CA GLY A 116 -27.08 -26.28 8.61
C GLY A 116 -27.11 -26.12 7.08
N SER A 117 -27.29 -24.89 6.59
CA SER A 117 -27.11 -24.54 5.18
C SER A 117 -25.89 -23.66 4.99
N VAL A 118 -25.00 -24.05 4.08
CA VAL A 118 -23.81 -23.26 3.71
C VAL A 118 -24.23 -22.23 2.67
N ASN A 119 -24.24 -20.95 3.07
CA ASN A 119 -24.49 -19.84 2.16
C ASN A 119 -23.16 -19.21 1.75
N ALA A 120 -22.92 -19.13 0.43
CA ALA A 120 -21.76 -18.44 -0.12
C ALA A 120 -22.13 -16.98 -0.43
N ILE A 121 -21.42 -16.04 0.20
CA ILE A 121 -21.51 -14.60 -0.07
C ILE A 121 -20.33 -14.24 -0.97
N VAL A 122 -20.62 -13.81 -2.19
CA VAL A 122 -19.59 -13.32 -3.13
C VAL A 122 -19.59 -11.80 -3.11
N LEU A 123 -18.46 -11.23 -2.74
CA LEU A 123 -18.19 -9.80 -2.83
C LEU A 123 -17.43 -9.53 -4.14
N ASP A 124 -17.99 -8.68 -5.01
CA ASP A 124 -17.33 -8.25 -6.24
C ASP A 124 -16.78 -6.83 -6.10
N PHE A 125 -15.46 -6.76 -5.97
CA PHE A 125 -14.65 -5.55 -5.88
C PHE A 125 -13.79 -5.30 -7.13
N ARG A 126 -14.05 -5.98 -8.24
CA ARG A 126 -13.23 -5.86 -9.47
C ARG A 126 -13.14 -4.42 -9.97
N PHE A 127 -14.22 -3.65 -9.86
CA PHE A 127 -14.23 -2.23 -10.19
C PHE A 127 -13.18 -1.44 -9.39
N PHE A 128 -13.08 -1.67 -8.08
CA PHE A 128 -12.11 -0.99 -7.22
C PHE A 128 -10.68 -1.41 -7.53
N VAL A 129 -10.45 -2.69 -7.85
CA VAL A 129 -9.13 -3.17 -8.29
C VAL A 129 -8.71 -2.50 -9.59
N GLN A 130 -9.60 -2.42 -10.58
CA GLN A 130 -9.34 -1.75 -11.87
C GLN A 130 -9.08 -0.25 -11.69
N LEU A 131 -9.91 0.43 -10.89
CA LEU A 131 -9.73 1.85 -10.57
C LEU A 131 -8.39 2.11 -9.87
N THR A 132 -7.99 1.21 -8.97
CA THR A 132 -6.70 1.31 -8.28
C THR A 132 -5.54 1.04 -9.23
N ALA A 133 -5.65 0.04 -10.11
CA ALA A 133 -4.64 -0.23 -11.14
C ALA A 133 -4.43 1.00 -12.04
N LEU A 134 -5.52 1.63 -12.48
CA LEU A 134 -5.46 2.87 -13.26
C LEU A 134 -4.78 4.00 -12.48
N THR A 135 -5.18 4.20 -11.22
CA THR A 135 -4.59 5.24 -10.36
C THR A 135 -3.09 5.02 -10.13
N VAL A 136 -2.69 3.76 -9.92
CA VAL A 136 -1.29 3.36 -9.73
C VAL A 136 -0.48 3.57 -11.00
N ALA A 137 -1.02 3.22 -12.17
CA ALA A 137 -0.39 3.47 -13.45
C ALA A 137 -0.16 4.98 -13.67
N LEU A 138 -1.17 5.82 -13.39
CA LEU A 138 -1.04 7.27 -13.48
C LEU A 138 0.04 7.81 -12.52
N ARG A 139 0.06 7.34 -11.27
CA ARG A 139 1.11 7.72 -10.30
C ARG A 139 2.51 7.29 -10.73
N MET A 140 2.64 6.14 -11.40
CA MET A 140 3.93 5.71 -11.94
C MET A 140 4.40 6.63 -13.07
N VAL A 141 3.52 7.03 -13.98
CA VAL A 141 3.83 8.00 -15.04
C VAL A 141 4.23 9.35 -14.44
N GLU A 142 3.48 9.84 -13.45
CA GLU A 142 3.80 11.07 -12.71
C GLU A 142 5.20 11.00 -12.06
N ALA A 143 5.54 9.87 -11.42
CA ALA A 143 6.85 9.68 -10.81
C ALA A 143 8.00 9.73 -11.83
N VAL A 144 7.78 9.17 -13.04
CA VAL A 144 8.76 9.24 -14.13
C VAL A 144 8.95 10.67 -14.62
N PHE A 145 7.86 11.43 -14.81
CA PHE A 145 7.95 12.83 -15.23
C PHE A 145 8.65 13.70 -14.19
N ALA A 146 8.30 13.56 -12.91
CA ALA A 146 8.97 14.27 -11.82
C ALA A 146 10.48 13.97 -11.77
N PHE A 147 10.87 12.71 -12.03
CA PHE A 147 12.27 12.33 -12.11
C PHE A 147 13.00 12.97 -13.31
N ILE A 148 12.38 12.96 -14.50
CA ILE A 148 12.95 13.55 -15.71
C ILE A 148 13.12 15.07 -15.54
N GLU A 149 12.12 15.74 -14.98
CA GLU A 149 12.14 17.17 -14.70
C GLU A 149 13.28 17.53 -13.72
N ALA A 150 13.38 16.81 -12.61
CA ALA A 150 14.45 17.01 -11.62
C ALA A 150 15.85 16.81 -12.22
N ARG A 151 16.03 15.88 -13.16
CA ARG A 151 17.32 15.73 -13.87
C ARG A 151 17.61 16.89 -14.82
N LYS A 152 16.60 17.37 -15.56
CA LYS A 152 16.77 18.52 -16.47
C LYS A 152 17.17 19.78 -15.71
N GLU A 153 16.57 20.03 -14.55
CA GLU A 153 16.91 21.18 -13.71
C GLU A 153 18.36 21.13 -13.22
N LEU A 154 18.84 19.98 -12.75
CA LEU A 154 20.24 19.80 -12.33
C LEU A 154 21.22 20.14 -13.46
N THR A 155 20.99 19.62 -14.66
CA THR A 155 21.85 19.90 -15.82
C THR A 155 21.86 21.40 -16.18
N ARG A 156 20.73 22.09 -16.02
CA ARG A 156 20.63 23.54 -16.26
C ARG A 156 21.41 24.36 -15.23
N THR A 157 21.44 23.94 -13.97
CA THR A 157 22.23 24.62 -12.92
C THR A 157 23.74 24.37 -13.03
N GLU A 158 24.16 23.23 -13.57
CA GLU A 158 25.59 22.92 -13.78
C GLU A 158 26.19 23.64 -15.00
N THR A 159 25.37 24.15 -15.91
CA THR A 159 25.81 24.88 -17.12
C THR A 159 25.25 26.31 -17.11
N PRO A 160 25.99 27.32 -16.60
CA PRO A 160 25.51 28.70 -16.59
C PRO A 160 25.29 29.19 -18.03
N PRO A 161 24.28 30.03 -18.30
CA PRO A 161 24.13 30.62 -19.62
C PRO A 161 25.37 31.44 -19.96
N THR A 162 26.00 31.14 -21.10
CA THR A 162 27.09 31.94 -21.65
C THR A 162 26.57 33.36 -21.87
N PRO A 163 27.14 34.40 -21.23
CA PRO A 163 26.73 35.77 -21.51
C PRO A 163 27.06 36.10 -22.97
N THR A 164 26.03 36.45 -23.74
CA THR A 164 26.13 36.99 -25.10
C THR A 164 26.64 38.41 -25.10
#